data_AF-A0A6P8NBV8-F1
#
_entry.id   AF-A0A6P8NBV8-F1
#
_cell.length_a   1.000
_cell.length_b   1.000
_cell.length_c   1.000
_cell.angle_alpha   90.00
_cell.angle_beta   90.00
_cell.angle_gamma   90.00
#
_symmetry.space_group_name_H-M   'P 1'
#
loop_
_entity.id
_entity.type
_entity.pdbx_description
1 polymer ?
#
loop_
_entity_poly.entity_id
_entity_poly.type
_entity_poly.pdbx_seq_one_letter_code
_entity_poly.pdbx_strand_id
1 'polypeptide(L)'
;MDLFKALNLFNQGKYEDCATICTNLLQKNPLDQTIWVLKMRALTLQVYVDDIEGEEEGIAESLLDNYTISSMPRPGTSLKTPGTSSVGQCLRPKTQSGRPLTGVVRPATQSAMSQSIEQTLRTPRTAMTARPITAISSRSVRLGTASMLTEPGGPFIQLSRLNISKYASQPSISKPLFEYIYYHEHDVRYALDLAVQATQICHYKDWWWKVQLGKCYYSLGLIRDAEQQFKSALKDSKTIEVILRLIRVYVRLDQPLTALDTCKKGLEYFPNDVNILTEMGRIFDGLNNMSMSLKYYKLIAQEDASHTEAIASIGIHHFYNDQPELALRYYRRLLQMGVYNAELFNNLGLCCFYAQQYDHVISCFERAISLSTDENMADIWYNISHIALTVGDITMAEECLKLAIVSDNRHALAYNNFGVIQIRNGNITAARTYFHAAANIANFIYEPHFNSAYLAYKVLSTIVYYIILSFYIYIYIYIYIYIYICYYYFKNFVGWRSSNKLHCYTKVVKCIS
;
A
#
# COMPACT_ATOMS: atom_id res chain seq x y z
N MET A 1 -6.51 -13.65 45.26
CA MET A 1 -6.55 -14.66 44.18
C MET A 1 -7.04 -14.07 42.87
N ASP A 2 -8.14 -13.33 42.88
CA ASP A 2 -8.76 -12.79 41.65
C ASP A 2 -7.86 -11.80 40.87
N LEU A 3 -7.11 -10.91 41.54
CA LEU A 3 -6.15 -10.01 40.88
C LEU A 3 -5.03 -10.78 40.16
N PHE A 4 -4.48 -11.82 40.81
CA PHE A 4 -3.46 -12.66 40.21
C PHE A 4 -4.00 -13.46 39.02
N LYS A 5 -5.26 -13.90 39.12
CA LYS A 5 -5.97 -14.53 37.99
C LYS A 5 -6.12 -13.56 36.81
N ALA A 6 -6.51 -12.31 37.06
CA ALA A 6 -6.61 -11.29 36.01
C ALA A 6 -5.25 -11.02 35.36
N LEU A 7 -4.17 -10.90 36.16
CA LEU A 7 -2.82 -10.68 35.64
C LEU A 7 -2.32 -11.88 34.80
N ASN A 8 -2.62 -13.10 35.22
CA ASN A 8 -2.30 -14.30 34.44
C ASN A 8 -3.05 -14.33 33.10
N LEU A 9 -4.35 -13.98 33.09
CA LEU A 9 -5.13 -13.89 31.85
C LEU A 9 -4.62 -12.80 30.91
N PHE A 10 -4.22 -11.66 31.46
CA PHE A 10 -3.58 -10.58 30.70
C PHE A 10 -2.30 -11.06 30.01
N ASN A 11 -1.43 -11.77 30.73
CA ASN A 11 -0.19 -12.33 30.17
C ASN A 11 -0.45 -13.42 29.12
N GLN A 12 -1.59 -14.11 29.18
CA GLN A 12 -2.01 -15.11 28.18
C GLN A 12 -2.67 -14.49 26.94
N GLY A 13 -2.83 -13.16 26.88
CA GLY A 13 -3.53 -12.48 25.79
C GLY A 13 -5.06 -12.62 25.82
N LYS A 14 -5.63 -13.12 26.91
CA LYS A 14 -7.09 -13.24 27.11
C LYS A 14 -7.65 -11.95 27.70
N TYR A 15 -7.68 -10.90 26.88
CA TYR A 15 -7.99 -9.55 27.33
C TYR A 15 -9.45 -9.33 27.72
N GLU A 16 -10.41 -10.00 27.06
CA GLU A 16 -11.84 -9.88 27.38
C GLU A 16 -12.15 -10.44 28.79
N ASP A 17 -11.69 -11.66 29.07
CA ASP A 17 -11.82 -12.30 30.38
C ASP A 17 -11.11 -11.48 31.48
N CYS A 18 -9.96 -10.90 31.16
CA CYS A 18 -9.25 -10.01 32.08
C CYS A 18 -10.09 -8.77 32.41
N ALA A 19 -10.65 -8.11 31.39
CA ALA A 19 -11.47 -6.92 31.57
C ALA A 19 -12.71 -7.19 32.44
N THR A 20 -13.41 -8.32 32.22
CA THR A 20 -14.58 -8.71 33.02
C THR A 20 -14.25 -9.04 34.48
N ILE A 21 -13.10 -9.64 34.77
CA ILE A 21 -12.66 -9.83 36.16
C ILE A 21 -12.32 -8.48 36.79
N CYS A 22 -11.66 -7.59 36.04
CA CYS A 22 -11.33 -6.26 36.53
C CYS A 22 -12.58 -5.42 36.82
N THR A 23 -13.65 -5.52 36.02
CA THR A 23 -14.92 -4.82 36.31
C THR A 23 -15.52 -5.27 37.63
N ASN A 24 -15.58 -6.59 37.87
CA ASN A 24 -16.07 -7.16 39.11
C ASN A 24 -15.23 -6.73 40.33
N LEU A 25 -13.91 -6.60 40.16
CA LEU A 25 -13.03 -6.14 41.24
C LEU A 25 -13.15 -4.64 41.51
N LEU A 26 -13.33 -3.80 40.47
CA LEU A 26 -13.58 -2.37 40.63
C LEU A 26 -14.94 -2.08 41.28
N GLN A 27 -15.96 -2.92 41.03
CA GLN A 27 -17.23 -2.82 41.73
C GLN A 27 -17.08 -3.10 43.24
N LYS A 28 -16.20 -4.04 43.62
CA LYS A 28 -15.90 -4.33 45.03
C LYS A 28 -15.06 -3.22 45.66
N ASN A 29 -14.01 -2.76 44.98
CA ASN A 29 -13.05 -1.76 45.45
C ASN A 29 -12.85 -0.66 44.39
N PRO A 30 -13.56 0.48 44.49
CA PRO A 30 -13.54 1.52 43.46
C PRO A 30 -12.25 2.37 43.44
N LEU A 31 -11.42 2.30 44.47
CA LEU A 31 -10.21 3.13 44.62
C LEU A 31 -8.92 2.44 44.16
N ASP A 32 -8.98 1.19 43.71
CA ASP A 32 -7.78 0.43 43.34
C ASP A 32 -7.25 0.83 41.96
N GLN A 33 -6.17 1.63 41.98
CA GLN A 33 -5.50 2.12 40.77
C GLN A 33 -4.85 1.00 39.97
N THR A 34 -4.44 -0.11 40.60
CA THR A 34 -3.74 -1.19 39.91
C THR A 34 -4.67 -1.96 38.99
N ILE A 35 -5.88 -2.27 39.48
CA ILE A 35 -6.94 -2.88 38.68
C ILE A 35 -7.39 -1.92 37.59
N TRP A 36 -7.46 -0.62 37.89
CA TRP A 36 -7.82 0.41 36.91
C TRP A 36 -6.84 0.45 35.73
N VAL A 37 -5.53 0.45 36.01
CA VAL A 37 -4.49 0.39 34.98
C VAL A 37 -4.53 -0.94 34.22
N LEU A 38 -4.73 -2.07 34.91
CA LEU A 38 -4.82 -3.37 34.27
C LEU A 38 -6.02 -3.45 33.31
N LYS A 39 -7.19 -2.92 33.71
CA LYS A 39 -8.35 -2.83 32.83
C LYS A 39 -8.07 -1.92 31.63
N MET A 40 -7.48 -0.74 31.82
CA MET A 40 -7.11 0.15 30.71
C MET A 40 -6.21 -0.56 29.69
N ARG A 41 -5.17 -1.26 30.16
CA ARG A 41 -4.25 -2.00 29.29
C ARG A 41 -4.91 -3.17 28.58
N ALA A 42 -5.84 -3.86 29.23
CA ALA A 42 -6.58 -4.94 28.60
C ALA A 42 -7.47 -4.40 27.46
N LEU A 43 -8.19 -3.30 27.70
CA LEU A 43 -9.03 -2.66 26.69
C LEU A 43 -8.21 -2.09 25.52
N THR A 44 -7.04 -1.51 25.78
CA THR A 44 -6.19 -1.02 24.68
C THR A 44 -5.67 -2.16 23.82
N LEU A 45 -5.15 -3.23 24.43
CA LEU A 45 -4.56 -4.34 23.68
C LEU A 45 -5.59 -5.17 22.89
N GLN A 46 -6.89 -5.09 23.23
CA GLN A 46 -7.96 -5.65 22.39
C GLN A 46 -8.06 -4.95 21.03
N VAL A 47 -7.82 -3.64 20.99
CA VAL A 47 -8.02 -2.79 19.82
C VAL A 47 -6.70 -2.32 19.21
N TYR A 48 -5.57 -2.60 19.88
CA TYR A 48 -4.26 -2.11 19.49
C TYR A 48 -3.89 -2.54 18.07
N VAL A 49 -3.54 -1.54 17.25
CA VAL A 49 -2.99 -1.71 15.91
C VAL A 49 -1.71 -0.89 15.85
N ASP A 50 -0.67 -1.44 15.22
CA ASP A 50 0.56 -0.67 15.02
C ASP A 50 0.33 0.44 13.99
N ASP A 51 0.37 1.69 14.44
CA ASP A 51 0.15 2.84 13.56
C ASP A 51 1.27 3.06 12.54
N ILE A 52 2.40 2.35 12.62
CA ILE A 52 3.46 2.44 11.58
C ILE A 52 2.98 1.81 10.27
N GLU A 53 2.27 0.68 10.35
CA GLU A 53 1.81 -0.07 9.19
C GLU A 53 0.37 0.29 8.78
N GLY A 54 -0.42 0.82 9.72
CA GLY A 54 -1.83 1.20 9.53
C GLY A 54 -2.08 2.57 8.88
N GLU A 55 -1.06 3.24 8.35
CA GLU A 55 -1.22 4.57 7.74
C GLU A 55 -2.06 4.49 6.46
N GLU A 56 -3.17 5.23 6.43
CA GLU A 56 -4.02 5.39 5.26
C GLU A 56 -4.12 6.87 4.92
N GLU A 57 -3.99 7.25 3.65
CA GLU A 57 -4.18 8.64 3.24
C GLU A 57 -5.56 8.82 2.64
N GLY A 58 -6.35 9.73 3.22
CA GLY A 58 -7.67 10.09 2.69
C GLY A 58 -7.60 11.06 1.49
N ILE A 59 -8.77 11.38 0.94
CA ILE A 59 -8.90 12.30 -0.21
C ILE A 59 -8.36 13.71 0.12
N ALA A 60 -8.73 14.26 1.27
CA ALA A 60 -8.27 15.59 1.69
C ALA A 60 -6.74 15.63 1.83
N GLU A 61 -6.18 14.58 2.41
CA GLU A 61 -4.76 14.45 2.72
C GLU A 61 -3.85 14.21 1.50
N SER A 62 -4.41 13.68 0.43
CA SER A 62 -3.71 13.42 -0.82
C SER A 62 -3.75 14.64 -1.77
N LEU A 63 -4.84 15.41 -1.74
CA LEU A 63 -5.10 16.50 -2.69
C LEU A 63 -5.00 17.91 -2.12
N LEU A 64 -5.45 18.13 -0.88
CA LEU A 64 -5.53 19.46 -0.27
C LEU A 64 -4.27 19.78 0.54
N ASP A 65 -3.65 18.77 1.13
CA ASP A 65 -2.45 18.91 1.92
C ASP A 65 -1.18 18.98 1.05
N ASN A 66 -0.70 20.19 0.80
CA ASN A 66 0.52 20.44 0.03
C ASN A 66 1.75 20.52 0.93
N TYR A 67 2.25 19.36 1.39
CA TYR A 67 3.50 19.28 2.15
C TYR A 67 4.77 19.21 1.28
N THR A 68 4.60 18.97 -0.02
CA THR A 68 5.70 18.80 -0.96
C THR A 68 6.34 20.14 -1.32
N ILE A 69 7.64 20.26 -1.09
CA ILE A 69 8.39 21.50 -1.36
C ILE A 69 8.50 21.78 -2.87
N SER A 70 8.75 20.74 -3.67
CA SER A 70 8.89 20.86 -5.12
C SER A 70 7.61 20.43 -5.83
N SER A 71 7.04 21.30 -6.66
CA SER A 71 5.91 20.98 -7.52
C SER A 71 6.29 20.11 -8.73
N MET A 72 7.53 20.24 -9.22
CA MET A 72 8.07 19.48 -10.36
C MET A 72 9.45 18.88 -10.01
N PRO A 73 9.49 17.84 -9.16
CA PRO A 73 10.74 17.17 -8.82
C PRO A 73 11.32 16.45 -10.05
N ARG A 74 12.65 16.28 -10.05
CA ARG A 74 13.34 15.49 -11.06
C ARG A 74 12.79 14.05 -11.06
N PRO A 75 12.57 13.42 -12.24
CA PRO A 75 12.09 12.04 -12.29
C PRO A 75 12.97 11.09 -11.49
N GLY A 76 12.35 10.28 -10.62
CA GLY A 76 13.05 9.35 -9.73
C GLY A 76 13.55 9.96 -8.41
N THR A 77 13.29 11.25 -8.13
CA THR A 77 13.57 11.86 -6.81
C THR A 77 12.32 12.12 -5.98
N SER A 78 11.14 11.72 -6.46
CA SER A 78 9.85 11.84 -5.81
C SER A 78 9.08 10.54 -6.01
N LEU A 79 8.25 10.18 -5.04
CA LEU A 79 7.35 9.03 -5.15
C LEU A 79 6.19 9.35 -6.10
N LYS A 80 5.78 10.63 -6.19
CA LYS A 80 4.72 11.07 -7.12
C LYS A 80 5.15 10.99 -8.58
N THR A 81 6.43 11.21 -8.88
CA THR A 81 7.01 11.07 -10.23
C THR A 81 8.08 9.97 -10.26
N PRO A 82 7.66 8.68 -10.23
CA PRO A 82 8.59 7.56 -10.21
C PRO A 82 9.46 7.53 -11.48
N GLY A 83 10.62 6.89 -11.38
CA GLY A 83 11.55 6.79 -12.51
C GLY A 83 10.92 6.07 -13.70
N THR A 84 11.30 6.46 -14.92
CA THR A 84 10.85 5.85 -16.18
C THR A 84 11.50 4.48 -16.46
N SER A 85 12.33 3.98 -15.53
CA SER A 85 13.08 2.74 -15.69
C SER A 85 12.24 1.52 -15.32
N SER A 86 11.31 1.07 -16.18
CA SER A 86 10.82 -0.30 -16.10
C SER A 86 10.34 -0.87 -17.43
N VAL A 87 10.32 -2.21 -17.46
CA VAL A 87 9.69 -3.09 -18.46
C VAL A 87 8.37 -2.50 -18.95
N GLY A 88 8.13 -2.61 -20.26
CA GLY A 88 6.90 -2.16 -20.89
C GLY A 88 5.66 -2.74 -20.22
N GLN A 89 4.52 -2.03 -20.32
CA GLN A 89 3.23 -2.47 -19.77
C GLN A 89 2.80 -3.88 -20.23
N CYS A 90 3.41 -4.41 -21.30
CA CYS A 90 3.08 -5.70 -21.89
C CYS A 90 3.31 -6.93 -20.98
N LEU A 91 4.22 -6.87 -20.01
CA LEU A 91 4.57 -8.05 -19.19
C LEU A 91 3.96 -8.02 -17.79
N ARG A 92 4.01 -6.87 -17.11
CA ARG A 92 3.50 -6.73 -15.73
C ARG A 92 2.35 -5.74 -15.68
N PRO A 93 1.16 -6.15 -15.19
CA PRO A 93 0.04 -5.26 -14.96
C PRO A 93 0.46 -4.06 -14.11
N LYS A 94 -0.03 -2.88 -14.49
CA LYS A 94 0.24 -1.62 -13.80
C LYS A 94 -1.02 -1.08 -13.17
N THR A 95 -0.86 -0.37 -12.07
CA THR A 95 -1.91 0.42 -11.44
C THR A 95 -2.10 1.75 -12.19
N GLN A 96 -3.09 2.54 -11.80
CA GLN A 96 -3.41 3.83 -12.43
C GLN A 96 -2.23 4.82 -12.52
N SER A 97 -1.24 4.76 -11.62
CA SER A 97 -0.07 5.64 -11.66
C SER A 97 1.04 5.17 -12.60
N GLY A 98 0.84 4.04 -13.29
CA GLY A 98 1.91 3.40 -14.05
C GLY A 98 2.95 2.72 -13.17
N ARG A 99 2.63 2.46 -11.89
CA ARG A 99 3.42 1.58 -11.02
C ARG A 99 3.07 0.12 -11.30
N PRO A 100 4.05 -0.79 -11.38
CA PRO A 100 3.76 -2.21 -11.49
C PRO A 100 3.09 -2.75 -10.21
N LEU A 101 2.18 -3.71 -10.36
CA LEU A 101 1.48 -4.33 -9.22
C LEU A 101 2.48 -4.99 -8.24
N THR A 102 2.44 -4.61 -6.95
CA THR A 102 3.36 -5.13 -5.91
C THR A 102 3.01 -6.55 -5.47
N GLY A 103 3.98 -7.26 -4.86
CA GLY A 103 3.78 -8.65 -4.41
C GLY A 103 2.95 -8.79 -3.13
N VAL A 104 2.81 -7.70 -2.38
CA VAL A 104 1.98 -7.60 -1.18
C VAL A 104 1.21 -6.30 -1.21
N VAL A 105 -0.07 -6.36 -0.86
CA VAL A 105 -0.92 -5.19 -0.61
C VAL A 105 -0.82 -4.83 0.86
N ARG A 106 -0.57 -3.56 1.18
CA ARG A 106 -0.47 -3.05 2.56
C ARG A 106 -1.47 -1.93 2.76
N PRO A 107 -1.92 -1.64 3.99
CA PRO A 107 -2.81 -0.51 4.25
C PRO A 107 -2.26 0.81 3.66
N ALA A 108 -0.96 1.05 3.83
CA ALA A 108 -0.26 2.21 3.28
C ALA A 108 0.08 2.15 1.78
N THR A 109 -0.29 1.10 1.05
CA THR A 109 -0.02 1.04 -0.40
C THR A 109 -0.87 2.05 -1.15
N GLN A 110 -0.19 3.00 -1.77
CA GLN A 110 -0.78 3.92 -2.72
C GLN A 110 -0.47 3.46 -4.14
N SER A 111 -1.50 2.99 -4.82
CA SER A 111 -1.39 2.52 -6.20
C SER A 111 -1.48 3.68 -7.20
N ALA A 112 -2.07 4.81 -6.82
CA ALA A 112 -2.12 6.03 -7.62
C ALA A 112 -2.51 7.28 -6.82
N MET A 113 -2.25 8.44 -7.41
CA MET A 113 -2.69 9.75 -6.90
C MET A 113 -3.62 10.38 -7.94
N SER A 114 -4.83 10.74 -7.50
CA SER A 114 -5.76 11.57 -8.26
C SER A 114 -5.20 12.98 -8.45
N GLN A 115 -5.56 13.63 -9.56
CA GLN A 115 -5.20 15.05 -9.77
C GLN A 115 -6.30 16.00 -9.29
N SER A 116 -7.54 15.52 -9.22
CA SER A 116 -8.69 16.31 -8.80
C SER A 116 -9.64 15.52 -7.90
N ILE A 117 -10.39 16.25 -7.08
CA ILE A 117 -11.42 15.67 -6.21
C ILE A 117 -12.48 14.96 -7.05
N GLU A 118 -12.90 15.56 -8.17
CA GLU A 118 -13.88 14.98 -9.08
C GLU A 118 -13.41 13.63 -9.64
N GLN A 119 -12.15 13.52 -10.06
CA GLN A 119 -11.58 12.26 -10.53
C GLN A 119 -11.62 11.20 -9.42
N THR A 120 -11.22 11.57 -8.20
CA THR A 120 -11.20 10.66 -7.05
C THR A 120 -12.60 10.12 -6.72
N LEU A 121 -13.61 10.99 -6.74
CA LEU A 121 -14.99 10.62 -6.45
C LEU A 121 -15.62 9.76 -7.55
N ARG A 122 -15.16 9.89 -8.80
CA ARG A 122 -15.62 9.08 -9.93
C ARG A 122 -14.90 7.73 -10.04
N THR A 123 -13.69 7.61 -9.50
CA THR A 123 -12.97 6.34 -9.46
C THR A 123 -13.50 5.39 -8.39
N PRO A 124 -13.36 4.06 -8.56
CA PRO A 124 -13.67 3.10 -7.50
C PRO A 124 -12.92 3.43 -6.20
N ARG A 125 -13.58 3.28 -5.04
CA ARG A 125 -13.03 3.70 -3.74
C ARG A 125 -11.77 2.94 -3.33
N THR A 126 -11.54 1.75 -3.85
CA THR A 126 -10.35 0.91 -3.60
C THR A 126 -9.32 1.00 -4.73
N ALA A 127 -9.53 1.85 -5.74
CA ALA A 127 -8.63 1.91 -6.89
C ALA A 127 -7.24 2.47 -6.52
N MET A 128 -7.18 3.37 -5.54
CA MET A 128 -5.98 4.12 -5.13
C MET A 128 -5.31 3.53 -3.87
N THR A 129 -6.11 2.92 -3.00
CA THR A 129 -5.75 2.51 -1.64
C THR A 129 -6.22 1.08 -1.40
N ALA A 130 -5.50 0.33 -0.56
CA ALA A 130 -5.85 -1.05 -0.21
C ALA A 130 -7.23 -1.18 0.45
N ARG A 131 -7.70 -0.12 1.11
CA ARG A 131 -9.04 -0.03 1.70
C ARG A 131 -9.88 1.05 1.03
N PRO A 132 -11.22 1.01 1.14
CA PRO A 132 -12.08 2.04 0.57
C PRO A 132 -11.70 3.44 1.06
N ILE A 133 -11.31 4.32 0.14
CA ILE A 133 -10.87 5.67 0.45
C ILE A 133 -11.95 6.48 1.17
N THR A 134 -11.55 7.20 2.21
CA THR A 134 -12.39 8.10 3.01
C THR A 134 -12.04 9.56 2.75
N ALA A 135 -12.98 10.47 3.04
CA ALA A 135 -12.77 11.90 2.82
C ALA A 135 -11.58 12.46 3.62
N ILE A 136 -11.43 12.02 4.86
CA ILE A 136 -10.30 12.28 5.76
C ILE A 136 -9.71 10.92 6.11
N SER A 137 -8.39 10.82 6.27
CA SER A 137 -7.72 9.60 6.74
C SER A 137 -8.39 9.06 8.01
N SER A 138 -8.11 7.79 8.31
CA SER A 138 -8.36 7.12 9.58
C SER A 138 -7.97 7.90 10.86
N ARG A 139 -7.37 9.11 10.74
CA ARG A 139 -7.28 10.15 11.79
C ARG A 139 -8.60 10.45 12.54
N SER A 140 -9.76 10.08 11.99
CA SER A 140 -11.06 10.23 12.66
C SER A 140 -12.04 9.11 12.36
N VAL A 141 -11.62 8.06 11.64
CA VAL A 141 -12.46 6.88 11.48
C VAL A 141 -12.48 6.19 12.83
N ARG A 142 -13.55 6.42 13.60
CA ARG A 142 -13.99 5.44 14.59
C ARG A 142 -13.99 4.11 13.85
N LEU A 143 -12.99 3.27 14.07
CA LEU A 143 -13.08 1.86 13.71
C LEU A 143 -14.39 1.40 14.35
N GLY A 144 -15.41 1.24 13.49
CA GLY A 144 -16.83 1.27 13.84
C GLY A 144 -17.31 0.07 14.66
N THR A 145 -16.40 -0.60 15.34
CA THR A 145 -16.66 -1.73 16.21
C THR A 145 -16.16 -1.46 17.63
N ALA A 146 -14.99 -0.85 17.84
CA ALA A 146 -14.44 -0.67 19.19
C ALA A 146 -15.23 0.33 20.05
N SER A 147 -15.64 1.48 19.49
CA SER A 147 -16.51 2.45 20.19
C SER A 147 -18.00 2.04 20.20
N MET A 148 -18.34 0.97 19.47
CA MET A 148 -19.68 0.35 19.44
C MET A 148 -19.76 -0.95 20.24
N LEU A 149 -18.64 -1.46 20.77
CA LEU A 149 -18.61 -2.40 21.88
C LEU A 149 -19.12 -1.64 23.10
N THR A 150 -20.43 -1.46 23.11
CA THR A 150 -21.17 -0.98 24.25
C THR A 150 -20.98 -2.03 25.33
N GLU A 151 -19.97 -1.83 26.20
CA GLU A 151 -19.95 -2.54 27.46
C GLU A 151 -21.34 -2.28 28.09
N PRO A 152 -22.03 -3.31 28.60
CA PRO A 152 -23.38 -3.16 29.14
C PRO A 152 -23.49 -2.12 30.28
N GLY A 153 -22.35 -1.63 30.80
CA GLY A 153 -22.23 -0.57 31.80
C GLY A 153 -21.82 0.82 31.30
N GLY A 154 -21.72 1.08 29.99
CA GLY A 154 -21.30 2.37 29.42
C GLY A 154 -19.77 2.55 29.27
N PRO A 155 -19.29 3.74 28.88
CA PRO A 155 -17.86 3.98 28.64
C PRO A 155 -17.05 3.84 29.94
N PHE A 156 -15.88 3.21 29.86
CA PHE A 156 -15.06 2.95 31.04
C PHE A 156 -14.59 4.23 31.74
N ILE A 157 -14.10 5.21 30.97
CA ILE A 157 -13.60 6.49 31.49
C ILE A 157 -14.19 7.63 30.68
N GLN A 158 -14.84 8.58 31.36
CA GLN A 158 -15.29 9.82 30.72
C GLN A 158 -14.15 10.84 30.69
N LEU A 159 -13.56 11.07 29.51
CA LEU A 159 -12.41 11.96 29.33
C LEU A 159 -12.64 13.39 29.84
N SER A 160 -13.85 13.93 29.65
CA SER A 160 -14.20 15.30 30.07
C SER A 160 -14.18 15.52 31.59
N ARG A 161 -14.24 14.45 32.39
CA ARG A 161 -14.21 14.53 33.86
C ARG A 161 -12.80 14.34 34.43
N LEU A 162 -11.83 14.00 33.59
CA LEU A 162 -10.48 13.64 34.02
C LEU A 162 -9.60 14.89 34.13
N ASN A 163 -8.99 15.12 35.30
CA ASN A 163 -7.99 16.18 35.45
C ASN A 163 -6.61 15.68 34.99
N ILE A 164 -6.25 16.07 33.77
CA ILE A 164 -5.04 15.63 33.07
C ILE A 164 -3.78 15.94 33.88
N SER A 165 -3.71 17.11 34.53
CA SER A 165 -2.53 17.55 35.28
C SER A 165 -2.17 16.61 36.42
N LYS A 166 -3.18 16.07 37.11
CA LYS A 166 -3.01 15.13 38.20
C LYS A 166 -2.44 13.81 37.67
N TYR A 167 -3.01 13.26 36.60
CA TYR A 167 -2.56 11.98 36.06
C TYR A 167 -1.20 12.10 35.36
N ALA A 168 -0.89 13.24 34.75
CA ALA A 168 0.42 13.51 34.15
C ALA A 168 1.56 13.46 35.20
N SER A 169 1.29 13.85 36.46
CA SER A 169 2.26 13.76 37.55
C SER A 169 2.59 12.32 37.98
N GLN A 170 1.75 11.33 37.64
CA GLN A 170 1.90 9.94 38.04
C GLN A 170 2.36 9.08 36.86
N PRO A 171 3.68 8.78 36.73
CA PRO A 171 4.24 8.10 35.56
C PRO A 171 3.71 6.67 35.35
N SER A 172 3.31 5.99 36.43
CA SER A 172 2.74 4.64 36.37
C SER A 172 1.38 4.58 35.68
N ILE A 173 0.61 5.67 35.76
CA ILE A 173 -0.75 5.77 35.22
C ILE A 173 -0.77 6.56 33.91
N SER A 174 0.08 7.58 33.78
CA SER A 174 0.08 8.45 32.60
C SER A 174 0.39 7.72 31.30
N LYS A 175 1.31 6.74 31.29
CA LYS A 175 1.62 5.98 30.06
C LYS A 175 0.46 5.07 29.63
N PRO A 176 -0.10 4.20 30.50
CA PRO A 176 -1.28 3.42 30.14
C PRO A 176 -2.51 4.28 29.80
N LEU A 177 -2.67 5.43 30.47
CA LEU A 177 -3.76 6.37 30.18
C LEU A 177 -3.59 7.01 28.81
N PHE A 178 -2.36 7.40 28.44
CA PHE A 178 -2.07 7.90 27.09
C PHE A 178 -2.42 6.84 26.04
N GLU A 179 -1.95 5.60 26.22
CA GLU A 179 -2.24 4.49 25.30
C GLU A 179 -3.74 4.23 25.19
N TYR A 180 -4.50 4.34 26.30
CA TYR A 180 -5.96 4.25 26.30
C TYR A 180 -6.62 5.34 25.48
N ILE A 181 -6.26 6.59 25.72
CA ILE A 181 -6.87 7.73 24.99
C ILE A 181 -6.51 7.66 23.50
N TYR A 182 -5.28 7.27 23.17
CA TYR A 182 -4.79 7.23 21.81
C TYR A 182 -5.33 6.04 21.00
N TYR A 183 -5.25 4.81 21.53
CA TYR A 183 -5.60 3.59 20.79
C TYR A 183 -7.04 3.11 21.00
N HIS A 184 -7.65 3.35 22.16
CA HIS A 184 -9.03 2.89 22.42
C HIS A 184 -10.06 3.99 22.10
N GLU A 185 -9.91 5.17 22.70
CA GLU A 185 -10.83 6.29 22.46
C GLU A 185 -10.59 7.01 21.12
N HIS A 186 -9.38 6.90 20.58
CA HIS A 186 -8.93 7.59 19.36
C HIS A 186 -9.08 9.13 19.45
N ASP A 187 -8.97 9.71 20.65
CA ASP A 187 -8.99 11.17 20.84
C ASP A 187 -7.58 11.73 20.92
N VAL A 188 -7.03 12.04 19.74
CA VAL A 188 -5.68 12.57 19.57
C VAL A 188 -5.46 13.90 20.31
N ARG A 189 -6.50 14.74 20.46
CA ARG A 189 -6.36 16.07 21.09
C ARG A 189 -6.15 15.94 22.59
N TYR A 190 -6.97 15.13 23.25
CA TYR A 190 -6.79 14.84 24.67
C TYR A 190 -5.49 14.07 24.94
N ALA A 191 -5.11 13.16 24.05
CA ALA A 191 -3.82 12.46 24.14
C ALA A 191 -2.64 13.44 24.05
N LEU A 192 -2.72 14.42 23.15
CA LEU A 192 -1.71 15.47 22.99
C LEU A 192 -1.59 16.32 24.26
N ASP A 193 -2.70 16.80 24.82
CA ASP A 193 -2.70 17.62 26.03
C ASP A 193 -2.05 16.87 27.21
N LEU A 194 -2.35 15.58 27.36
CA LEU A 194 -1.74 14.72 28.37
C LEU A 194 -0.23 14.54 28.14
N ALA A 195 0.18 14.32 26.89
CA ALA A 195 1.60 14.17 26.55
C ALA A 195 2.40 15.47 26.74
N VAL A 196 1.80 16.64 26.46
CA VAL A 196 2.43 17.95 26.71
C VAL A 196 2.64 18.17 28.22
N GLN A 197 1.63 17.88 29.04
CA GLN A 197 1.77 18.05 30.49
C GLN A 197 2.78 17.05 31.07
N ALA A 198 2.76 15.80 30.62
CA ALA A 198 3.72 14.79 31.07
C ALA A 198 5.17 15.12 30.66
N THR A 199 5.39 15.62 29.43
CA THR A 199 6.74 16.05 29.00
C THR A 199 7.28 17.21 29.80
N GLN A 200 6.43 18.19 30.16
CA GLN A 200 6.81 19.32 30.99
C GLN A 200 7.26 18.88 32.39
N ILE A 201 6.51 17.95 33.00
CA ILE A 201 6.82 17.38 34.32
C ILE A 201 8.13 16.59 34.27
N CYS A 202 8.37 15.83 33.19
CA CYS A 202 9.62 15.10 32.96
C CYS A 202 10.78 16.00 32.47
N HIS A 203 10.59 17.32 32.41
CA HIS A 203 11.58 18.29 31.92
C HIS A 203 12.21 17.91 30.57
N TYR A 204 11.42 17.36 29.64
CA TYR A 204 11.86 16.96 28.29
C TYR A 204 13.02 15.96 28.23
N LYS A 205 13.26 15.18 29.29
CA LYS A 205 14.32 14.16 29.32
C LYS A 205 13.89 12.81 28.75
N ASP A 206 12.60 12.50 28.86
CA ASP A 206 12.06 11.19 28.47
C ASP A 206 11.80 11.12 26.96
N TRP A 207 12.52 10.23 26.27
CA TRP A 207 12.36 9.99 24.84
C TRP A 207 10.95 9.47 24.48
N TRP A 208 10.37 8.61 25.33
CA TRP A 208 9.08 7.97 25.07
C TRP A 208 7.97 9.00 24.89
N TRP A 209 7.94 10.03 25.74
CA TRP A 209 6.96 11.10 25.65
C TRP A 209 7.17 12.00 24.42
N LYS A 210 8.42 12.22 24.00
CA LYS A 210 8.72 12.92 22.73
C LYS A 210 8.19 12.14 21.53
N VAL A 211 8.32 10.81 21.56
CA VAL A 211 7.74 9.94 20.52
C VAL A 211 6.21 10.02 20.51
N GLN A 212 5.57 9.95 21.68
CA GLN A 212 4.11 10.06 21.78
C GLN A 212 3.59 11.43 21.30
N LEU A 213 4.29 12.54 21.62
CA LEU A 213 3.99 13.86 21.06
C LEU A 213 4.15 13.88 19.54
N GLY A 214 5.23 13.30 19.03
CA GLY A 214 5.46 13.17 17.58
C GLY A 214 4.34 12.40 16.89
N LYS A 215 3.84 11.30 17.50
CA LYS A 215 2.68 10.55 17.00
C LYS A 215 1.42 11.41 16.97
N CYS A 216 1.15 12.17 18.04
CA CYS A 216 0.00 13.06 18.09
C CYS A 216 0.08 14.15 16.99
N TYR A 217 1.24 14.81 16.85
CA TYR A 217 1.45 15.81 15.79
C TYR A 217 1.32 15.21 14.39
N TYR A 218 1.86 14.01 14.18
CA TYR A 218 1.73 13.30 12.92
C TYR A 218 0.26 13.01 12.59
N SER A 219 -0.50 12.47 13.55
CA SER A 219 -1.93 12.24 13.40
C SER A 219 -2.77 13.51 13.26
N LEU A 220 -2.29 14.67 13.71
CA LEU A 220 -2.95 15.97 13.47
C LEU A 220 -2.58 16.58 12.10
N GLY A 221 -1.57 16.05 11.41
CA GLY A 221 -1.04 16.61 10.16
C GLY A 221 0.03 17.68 10.34
N LEU A 222 0.50 17.89 11.56
CA LEU A 222 1.62 18.79 11.86
C LEU A 222 2.94 18.03 11.65
N ILE A 223 3.22 17.68 10.39
CA ILE A 223 4.31 16.76 10.03
C ILE A 223 5.69 17.32 10.39
N ARG A 224 5.91 18.63 10.25
CA ARG A 224 7.18 19.29 10.59
C ARG A 224 7.45 19.31 12.09
N ASP A 225 6.41 19.53 12.89
CA ASP A 225 6.53 19.49 14.36
C ASP A 225 6.79 18.05 14.82
N ALA A 226 6.13 17.06 14.21
CA ALA A 226 6.42 15.65 14.42
C ALA A 226 7.88 15.30 14.08
N GLU A 227 8.39 15.78 12.93
CA GLU A 227 9.79 15.63 12.51
C GLU A 227 10.76 16.14 13.59
N GLN A 228 10.48 17.32 14.15
CA GLN A 228 11.31 17.90 15.21
C GLN A 228 11.30 17.06 16.49
N GLN A 229 10.13 16.56 16.90
CA GLN A 229 10.02 15.71 18.09
C GLN A 229 10.73 14.36 17.90
N PHE A 230 10.60 13.72 16.74
CA PHE A 230 11.31 12.47 16.46
C PHE A 230 12.82 12.68 16.37
N LYS A 231 13.29 13.77 15.76
CA LYS A 231 14.72 14.12 15.77
C LYS A 231 15.24 14.39 17.18
N SER A 232 14.44 15.00 18.05
CA SER A 232 14.77 15.23 19.46
C SER A 232 14.87 13.90 20.21
N ALA A 233 13.89 13.01 20.04
CA ALA A 233 13.87 11.67 20.65
C ALA A 233 15.07 10.82 20.21
N LEU A 234 15.45 10.89 18.92
CA LEU A 234 16.59 10.15 18.36
C LEU A 234 17.94 10.56 18.99
N LYS A 235 18.06 11.84 19.41
CA LYS A 235 19.26 12.33 20.11
C LYS A 235 19.38 11.75 21.51
N ASP A 236 18.27 11.56 22.21
CA ASP A 236 18.25 11.01 23.57
C ASP A 236 18.47 9.50 23.56
N SER A 237 17.69 8.78 22.74
CA SER A 237 17.75 7.33 22.61
C SER A 237 17.59 6.90 21.16
N LYS A 238 18.52 6.08 20.69
CA LYS A 238 18.43 5.46 19.37
C LYS A 238 17.56 4.22 19.51
N THR A 239 16.33 4.29 19.00
CA THR A 239 15.40 3.15 18.95
C THR A 239 14.90 2.97 17.52
N ILE A 240 14.59 1.72 17.16
CA ILE A 240 14.11 1.36 15.82
C ILE A 240 12.78 2.06 15.52
N GLU A 241 11.87 2.11 16.50
CA GLU A 241 10.57 2.80 16.38
C GLU A 241 10.74 4.26 15.92
N VAL A 242 11.66 5.02 16.53
CA VAL A 242 11.90 6.43 16.18
C VAL A 242 12.40 6.56 14.74
N ILE A 243 13.30 5.66 14.31
CA ILE A 243 13.84 5.66 12.94
C ILE A 243 12.73 5.38 11.93
N LEU A 244 11.90 4.36 12.17
CA LEU A 244 10.77 4.01 11.29
C LEU A 244 9.75 5.16 11.20
N ARG A 245 9.39 5.78 12.32
CA ARG A 245 8.49 6.95 12.35
C ARG A 245 9.06 8.14 11.57
N LEU A 246 10.36 8.37 11.66
CA LEU A 246 11.02 9.45 10.93
C LEU A 246 11.09 9.16 9.41
N ILE A 247 11.29 7.89 9.02
CA ILE A 247 11.18 7.45 7.63
C ILE A 247 9.77 7.71 7.09
N ARG A 248 8.72 7.35 7.84
CA ARG A 248 7.31 7.60 7.47
C ARG A 248 7.04 9.09 7.26
N VAL A 249 7.52 9.94 8.17
CA VAL A 249 7.47 11.40 8.03
C VAL A 249 8.08 11.88 6.71
N TYR A 250 9.27 11.40 6.33
CA TYR A 250 9.88 11.81 5.06
C TYR A 250 9.19 11.26 3.83
N VAL A 251 8.64 10.06 3.90
CA VAL A 251 7.81 9.49 2.84
C VAL A 251 6.54 10.34 2.64
N ARG A 252 5.90 10.76 3.73
CA ARG A 252 4.74 11.67 3.72
C ARG A 252 5.08 13.06 3.15
N LEU A 253 6.28 13.55 3.40
CA LEU A 253 6.81 14.80 2.82
C LEU A 253 7.25 14.68 1.35
N ASP A 254 7.14 13.49 0.74
CA ASP A 254 7.63 13.16 -0.60
C ASP A 254 9.14 13.39 -0.76
N GLN A 255 9.93 13.03 0.26
CA GLN A 255 11.39 13.10 0.25
C GLN A 255 12.01 11.70 0.36
N PRO A 256 11.93 10.86 -0.69
CA PRO A 256 12.41 9.48 -0.63
C PRO A 256 13.93 9.37 -0.46
N LEU A 257 14.70 10.34 -0.96
CA LEU A 257 16.17 10.33 -0.81
C LEU A 257 16.61 10.59 0.64
N THR A 258 15.97 11.53 1.33
CA THR A 258 16.27 11.78 2.75
C THR A 258 15.81 10.61 3.60
N ALA A 259 14.68 9.98 3.26
CA ALA A 259 14.22 8.74 3.87
C ALA A 259 15.26 7.62 3.73
N LEU A 260 15.81 7.40 2.52
CA LEU A 260 16.86 6.41 2.28
C LEU A 260 18.15 6.73 3.06
N ASP A 261 18.54 8.00 3.16
CA ASP A 261 19.70 8.38 3.97
C ASP A 261 19.47 8.16 5.46
N THR A 262 18.23 8.32 5.95
CA THR A 262 17.89 7.93 7.33
C THR A 262 17.82 6.44 7.54
N CYS A 263 17.40 5.64 6.54
CA CYS A 263 17.53 4.20 6.61
C CYS A 263 19.00 3.78 6.73
N LYS A 264 19.90 4.36 5.91
CA LYS A 264 21.36 4.08 5.99
C LYS A 264 21.93 4.39 7.37
N LYS A 265 21.63 5.57 7.92
CA LYS A 265 22.03 5.94 9.29
C LYS A 265 21.42 5.02 10.34
N GLY A 266 20.19 4.56 10.12
CA GLY A 266 19.55 3.57 10.97
C GLY A 266 20.30 2.24 10.99
N LEU A 267 20.74 1.76 9.82
CA LEU A 267 21.54 0.55 9.67
C LEU A 267 22.96 0.69 10.25
N GLU A 268 23.52 1.90 10.31
CA GLU A 268 24.77 2.15 11.04
C GLU A 268 24.60 1.93 12.56
N TYR A 269 23.43 2.22 13.12
CA TYR A 269 23.13 1.96 14.53
C TYR A 269 22.69 0.53 14.79
N PHE A 270 21.87 -0.02 13.90
CA PHE A 270 21.28 -1.36 13.99
C PHE A 270 21.65 -2.13 12.73
N PRO A 271 22.83 -2.80 12.70
CA PRO A 271 23.23 -3.57 11.54
C PRO A 271 22.21 -4.68 11.28
N ASN A 272 21.85 -4.86 10.02
CA ASN A 272 20.96 -5.92 9.53
C ASN A 272 19.52 -5.93 10.09
N ASP A 273 19.00 -4.79 10.59
CA ASP A 273 17.61 -4.74 11.03
C ASP A 273 16.63 -4.92 9.86
N VAL A 274 15.73 -5.89 9.99
CA VAL A 274 14.77 -6.29 8.95
C VAL A 274 13.79 -5.17 8.66
N ASN A 275 13.29 -4.48 9.69
CA ASN A 275 12.27 -3.43 9.54
C ASN A 275 12.80 -2.21 8.77
N ILE A 276 14.07 -1.84 8.96
CA ILE A 276 14.68 -0.74 8.20
C ILE A 276 14.94 -1.17 6.76
N LEU A 277 15.42 -2.41 6.55
CA LEU A 277 15.64 -2.95 5.22
C LEU A 277 14.33 -3.06 4.42
N THR A 278 13.22 -3.45 5.07
CA THR A 278 11.91 -3.52 4.41
C THR A 278 11.51 -2.13 3.93
N GLU A 279 11.56 -1.11 4.79
CA GLU A 279 11.29 0.28 4.40
C GLU A 279 12.16 0.75 3.22
N MET A 280 13.44 0.36 3.15
CA MET A 280 14.27 0.64 1.97
C MET A 280 13.75 -0.04 0.71
N GLY A 281 13.42 -1.34 0.78
CA GLY A 281 12.80 -2.08 -0.33
C GLY A 281 11.51 -1.42 -0.80
N ARG A 282 10.65 -1.01 0.14
CA ARG A 282 9.38 -0.31 -0.12
C ARG A 282 9.61 1.04 -0.83
N ILE A 283 10.59 1.83 -0.42
CA ILE A 283 10.91 3.11 -1.06
C ILE A 283 11.46 2.89 -2.48
N PHE A 284 12.33 1.90 -2.69
CA PHE A 284 12.84 1.59 -4.04
C PHE A 284 11.76 1.05 -4.98
N ASP A 285 10.83 0.24 -4.47
CA ASP A 285 9.62 -0.15 -5.22
C ASP A 285 8.79 1.08 -5.61
N GLY A 286 8.57 2.00 -4.66
CA GLY A 286 7.83 3.24 -4.89
C GLY A 286 8.51 4.16 -5.92
N LEU A 287 9.84 4.17 -5.98
CA LEU A 287 10.63 4.87 -6.99
C LEU A 287 10.67 4.16 -8.36
N ASN A 288 10.06 2.97 -8.47
CA ASN A 288 10.10 2.09 -9.64
C ASN A 288 11.53 1.61 -9.99
N ASN A 289 12.41 1.51 -8.98
CA ASN A 289 13.75 0.95 -9.14
C ASN A 289 13.79 -0.51 -8.67
N MET A 290 13.24 -1.40 -9.51
CA MET A 290 13.07 -2.82 -9.19
C MET A 290 14.38 -3.56 -8.90
N SER A 291 15.50 -3.15 -9.52
CA SER A 291 16.79 -3.84 -9.32
C SER A 291 17.34 -3.63 -7.92
N MET A 292 17.29 -2.39 -7.42
CA MET A 292 17.71 -2.06 -6.06
C MET A 292 16.73 -2.63 -5.04
N SER A 293 15.42 -2.55 -5.30
CA SER A 293 14.40 -3.16 -4.45
C SER A 293 14.66 -4.66 -4.23
N LEU A 294 14.85 -5.41 -5.32
CA LEU A 294 15.14 -6.84 -5.24
C LEU A 294 16.45 -7.14 -4.49
N LYS A 295 17.47 -6.28 -4.59
CA LYS A 295 18.70 -6.42 -3.81
C LYS A 295 18.40 -6.37 -2.31
N TYR A 296 17.59 -5.41 -1.85
CA TYR A 296 17.23 -5.30 -0.42
C TYR A 296 16.29 -6.42 0.03
N TYR A 297 15.30 -6.84 -0.77
CA TYR A 297 14.48 -7.99 -0.43
C TYR A 297 15.29 -9.29 -0.32
N LYS A 298 16.32 -9.48 -1.17
CA LYS A 298 17.23 -10.61 -1.03
C LYS A 298 18.05 -10.56 0.27
N LEU A 299 18.50 -9.38 0.69
CA LEU A 299 19.15 -9.20 1.99
C LEU A 299 18.19 -9.53 3.13
N ILE A 300 16.94 -9.06 3.06
CA ILE A 300 15.90 -9.39 4.06
C ILE A 300 15.69 -10.90 4.13
N ALA A 301 15.59 -11.59 2.99
CA ALA A 301 15.41 -13.04 2.96
C ALA A 301 16.63 -13.84 3.47
N GLN A 302 17.81 -13.22 3.53
CA GLN A 302 19.01 -13.79 4.14
C GLN A 302 19.00 -13.63 5.67
N GLU A 303 18.57 -12.48 6.17
CA GLU A 303 18.49 -12.20 7.62
C GLU A 303 17.26 -12.86 8.25
N ASP A 304 16.08 -12.69 7.65
CA ASP A 304 14.83 -13.30 8.04
C ASP A 304 14.28 -14.21 6.93
N ALA A 305 14.50 -15.50 7.14
CA ALA A 305 14.03 -16.57 6.29
C ALA A 305 12.49 -16.71 6.25
N SER A 306 11.77 -16.10 7.18
CA SER A 306 10.31 -16.20 7.32
C SER A 306 9.56 -14.97 6.82
N HIS A 307 10.27 -13.93 6.39
CA HIS A 307 9.65 -12.66 6.03
C HIS A 307 8.74 -12.77 4.80
N THR A 308 7.42 -12.72 5.02
CA THR A 308 6.40 -12.97 4.00
C THR A 308 6.47 -11.98 2.84
N GLU A 309 6.65 -10.70 3.16
CA GLU A 309 6.69 -9.60 2.19
C GLU A 309 7.88 -9.68 1.24
N ALA A 310 9.06 -10.01 1.76
CA ALA A 310 10.26 -10.13 0.93
C ALA A 310 10.14 -11.33 0.00
N ILE A 311 9.67 -12.48 0.51
CA ILE A 311 9.50 -13.70 -0.28
C ILE A 311 8.46 -13.48 -1.40
N ALA A 312 7.31 -12.87 -1.09
CA ALA A 312 6.28 -12.55 -2.08
C ALA A 312 6.78 -11.55 -3.13
N SER A 313 7.50 -10.51 -2.70
CA SER A 313 8.03 -9.48 -3.61
C SER A 313 9.15 -10.00 -4.52
N ILE A 314 9.96 -10.96 -4.05
CA ILE A 314 10.93 -11.68 -4.88
C ILE A 314 10.20 -12.62 -5.85
N GLY A 315 9.19 -13.35 -5.36
CA GLY A 315 8.39 -14.30 -6.16
C GLY A 315 7.72 -13.62 -7.36
N ILE A 316 7.01 -12.51 -7.13
CA ILE A 316 6.36 -11.74 -8.19
C ILE A 316 7.38 -11.19 -9.20
N HIS A 317 8.56 -10.76 -8.75
CA HIS A 317 9.59 -10.26 -9.64
C HIS A 317 10.15 -11.35 -10.56
N HIS A 318 10.39 -12.56 -10.03
CA HIS A 318 10.84 -13.69 -10.85
C HIS A 318 9.74 -14.16 -11.81
N PHE A 319 8.47 -14.16 -11.39
CA PHE A 319 7.35 -14.53 -12.24
C PHE A 319 7.27 -13.67 -13.49
N TYR A 320 7.34 -12.34 -13.34
CA TYR A 320 7.27 -11.40 -14.47
C TYR A 320 8.57 -11.23 -15.26
N ASN A 321 9.67 -11.84 -14.81
CA ASN A 321 10.94 -11.89 -15.55
C ASN A 321 11.15 -13.26 -16.23
N ASP A 322 10.06 -13.91 -16.64
CA ASP A 322 10.07 -15.21 -17.33
C ASP A 322 10.76 -16.34 -16.55
N GLN A 323 10.75 -16.27 -15.21
CA GLN A 323 11.31 -17.29 -14.31
C GLN A 323 10.24 -17.86 -13.34
N PRO A 324 9.18 -18.51 -13.85
CA PRO A 324 8.07 -19.01 -13.03
C PRO A 324 8.48 -20.15 -12.09
N GLU A 325 9.50 -20.96 -12.45
CA GLU A 325 10.02 -22.05 -11.61
C GLU A 325 10.63 -21.52 -10.29
N LEU A 326 11.39 -20.43 -10.39
CA LEU A 326 11.97 -19.73 -9.24
C LEU A 326 10.87 -19.10 -8.39
N ALA A 327 9.89 -18.44 -9.03
CA ALA A 327 8.73 -17.88 -8.34
C ALA A 327 7.95 -18.96 -7.56
N LEU A 328 7.72 -20.12 -8.18
CA LEU A 328 7.06 -21.26 -7.58
C LEU A 328 7.79 -21.73 -6.31
N ARG A 329 9.12 -21.76 -6.31
CA ARG A 329 9.92 -22.11 -5.12
C ARG A 329 9.69 -21.13 -3.97
N TYR A 330 9.63 -19.82 -4.25
CA TYR A 330 9.36 -18.80 -3.24
C TYR A 330 7.92 -18.88 -2.71
N TYR A 331 6.92 -19.08 -3.56
CA TYR A 331 5.53 -19.24 -3.10
C TYR A 331 5.32 -20.55 -2.34
N ARG A 332 5.97 -21.66 -2.73
CA ARG A 332 5.95 -22.92 -1.95
C ARG A 332 6.57 -22.74 -0.58
N ARG A 333 7.59 -21.88 -0.45
CA ARG A 333 8.15 -21.51 0.86
C ARG A 333 7.11 -20.80 1.73
N LEU A 334 6.34 -19.84 1.20
CA LEU A 334 5.25 -19.20 1.97
C LEU A 334 4.22 -20.23 2.46
N LEU A 335 3.87 -21.20 1.61
CA LEU A 335 2.98 -22.29 1.99
C LEU A 335 3.57 -23.16 3.12
N GLN A 336 4.86 -23.48 3.07
CA GLN A 336 5.57 -24.21 4.13
C GLN A 336 5.61 -23.46 5.46
N MET A 337 5.63 -22.12 5.41
CA MET A 337 5.57 -21.27 6.61
C MET A 337 4.16 -21.20 7.23
N GLY A 338 3.15 -21.84 6.63
CA GLY A 338 1.79 -21.88 7.15
C GLY A 338 0.90 -20.72 6.69
N VAL A 339 1.29 -19.99 5.64
CA VAL A 339 0.40 -19.00 5.01
C VAL A 339 -0.65 -19.74 4.17
N TYR A 340 -1.93 -19.59 4.52
CA TYR A 340 -3.05 -20.25 3.83
C TYR A 340 -4.08 -19.20 3.37
N ASN A 341 -3.78 -18.52 2.26
CA ASN A 341 -4.62 -17.46 1.70
C ASN A 341 -5.05 -17.80 0.26
N ALA A 342 -6.23 -17.32 -0.14
CA ALA A 342 -6.73 -17.48 -1.52
C ALA A 342 -5.75 -16.92 -2.56
N GLU A 343 -5.18 -15.74 -2.31
CA GLU A 343 -4.20 -15.09 -3.18
C GLU A 343 -2.93 -15.92 -3.36
N LEU A 344 -2.46 -16.59 -2.30
CA LEU A 344 -1.27 -17.45 -2.38
C LEU A 344 -1.54 -18.66 -3.28
N PHE A 345 -2.70 -19.32 -3.11
CA PHE A 345 -3.08 -20.46 -3.96
C PHE A 345 -3.32 -20.05 -5.42
N ASN A 346 -3.88 -18.85 -5.65
CA ASN A 346 -4.01 -18.26 -6.98
C ASN A 346 -2.63 -18.06 -7.64
N ASN A 347 -1.69 -17.44 -6.91
CA ASN A 347 -0.31 -17.23 -7.37
C ASN A 347 0.44 -18.56 -7.60
N LEU A 348 0.25 -19.55 -6.72
CA LEU A 348 0.79 -20.90 -6.90
C LEU A 348 0.22 -21.57 -8.15
N GLY A 349 -1.09 -21.48 -8.38
CA GLY A 349 -1.75 -22.04 -9.57
C GLY A 349 -1.20 -21.44 -10.86
N LEU A 350 -1.07 -20.10 -10.91
CA LEU A 350 -0.42 -19.41 -12.02
C LEU A 350 1.03 -19.87 -12.21
N CYS A 351 1.84 -19.89 -11.14
CA CYS A 351 3.23 -20.31 -11.24
C CYS A 351 3.36 -21.77 -11.70
N CYS A 352 2.53 -22.69 -11.20
CA CYS A 352 2.48 -24.08 -11.66
C CYS A 352 2.15 -24.16 -13.15
N PHE A 353 1.17 -23.38 -13.62
CA PHE A 353 0.78 -23.38 -15.03
C PHE A 353 1.90 -22.89 -15.94
N TYR A 354 2.51 -21.73 -15.63
CA TYR A 354 3.62 -21.18 -16.41
C TYR A 354 4.92 -21.98 -16.29
N ALA A 355 5.12 -22.70 -15.17
CA ALA A 355 6.21 -23.66 -15.01
C ALA A 355 5.90 -25.06 -15.59
N GLN A 356 4.78 -25.22 -16.32
CA GLN A 356 4.36 -26.46 -16.98
C GLN A 356 4.11 -27.65 -16.03
N GLN A 357 3.83 -27.38 -14.75
CA GLN A 357 3.45 -28.39 -13.75
C GLN A 357 1.93 -28.51 -13.66
N TYR A 358 1.32 -29.08 -14.70
CA TYR A 358 -0.14 -29.12 -14.87
C TYR A 358 -0.87 -29.92 -13.79
N ASP A 359 -0.24 -30.95 -13.21
CA ASP A 359 -0.84 -31.84 -12.19
C ASP A 359 -1.37 -31.10 -10.96
N HIS A 360 -0.76 -29.96 -10.62
CA HIS A 360 -1.10 -29.19 -9.43
C HIS A 360 -1.98 -27.96 -9.69
N VAL A 361 -2.17 -27.57 -10.95
CA VAL A 361 -2.87 -26.33 -11.32
C VAL A 361 -4.30 -26.35 -10.80
N ILE A 362 -5.07 -27.39 -11.14
CA ILE A 362 -6.49 -27.51 -10.78
C ILE A 362 -6.66 -27.51 -9.26
N SER A 363 -5.88 -28.33 -8.54
CA SER A 363 -5.96 -28.39 -7.08
C SER A 363 -5.62 -27.07 -6.39
N CYS A 364 -4.67 -26.30 -6.93
CA CYS A 364 -4.37 -24.96 -6.41
C CYS A 364 -5.55 -23.99 -6.61
N PHE A 365 -6.17 -23.98 -7.79
CA PHE A 365 -7.32 -23.10 -8.05
C PHE A 365 -8.57 -23.50 -7.26
N GLU A 366 -8.86 -24.79 -7.11
CA GLU A 366 -9.95 -25.28 -6.25
C GLU A 366 -9.79 -24.80 -4.80
N ARG A 367 -8.57 -24.87 -4.27
CA ARG A 367 -8.26 -24.34 -2.94
C ARG A 367 -8.40 -22.82 -2.88
N ALA A 368 -7.96 -22.11 -3.93
CA ALA A 368 -8.12 -20.66 -4.01
C ALA A 368 -9.60 -20.26 -3.94
N ILE A 369 -10.48 -20.96 -4.66
CA ILE A 369 -11.93 -20.74 -4.65
C ILE A 369 -12.54 -21.10 -3.27
N SER A 370 -12.06 -22.15 -2.61
CA SER A 370 -12.58 -22.54 -1.29
C SER A 370 -12.24 -21.53 -0.18
N LEU A 371 -11.15 -20.79 -0.34
CA LEU A 371 -10.63 -19.83 0.65
C LEU A 371 -10.95 -18.38 0.29
N SER A 372 -11.57 -18.11 -0.86
CA SER A 372 -11.77 -16.75 -1.34
C SER A 372 -12.91 -16.04 -0.64
N THR A 373 -12.74 -14.73 -0.52
CA THR A 373 -13.78 -13.76 -0.17
C THR A 373 -14.36 -13.16 -1.45
N ASP A 374 -15.52 -12.50 -1.34
CA ASP A 374 -16.20 -11.87 -2.50
C ASP A 374 -15.27 -10.91 -3.28
N GLU A 375 -14.34 -10.24 -2.59
CA GLU A 375 -13.38 -9.30 -3.20
C GLU A 375 -12.38 -9.98 -4.13
N ASN A 376 -11.89 -11.17 -3.77
CA ASN A 376 -10.82 -11.87 -4.50
C ASN A 376 -11.35 -12.90 -5.51
N MET A 377 -12.64 -13.24 -5.42
CA MET A 377 -13.27 -14.27 -6.24
C MET A 377 -13.17 -13.97 -7.74
N ALA A 378 -13.37 -12.70 -8.13
CA ALA A 378 -13.34 -12.27 -9.53
C ALA A 378 -11.96 -12.48 -10.17
N ASP A 379 -10.89 -12.14 -9.45
CA ASP A 379 -9.51 -12.29 -9.92
C ASP A 379 -9.12 -13.76 -10.12
N ILE A 380 -9.64 -14.65 -9.26
CA ILE A 380 -9.41 -16.09 -9.37
C ILE A 380 -10.09 -16.65 -10.63
N TRP A 381 -11.37 -16.33 -10.84
CA TRP A 381 -12.09 -16.74 -12.06
C TRP A 381 -11.48 -16.15 -13.33
N TYR A 382 -11.02 -14.90 -13.28
CA TYR A 382 -10.28 -14.28 -14.36
C TYR A 382 -8.99 -15.06 -14.69
N ASN A 383 -8.19 -15.43 -13.70
CA ASN A 383 -6.97 -16.19 -13.90
C ASN A 383 -7.23 -17.61 -14.43
N ILE A 384 -8.29 -18.29 -13.96
CA ILE A 384 -8.72 -19.59 -14.49
C ILE A 384 -9.12 -19.44 -15.96
N SER A 385 -9.85 -18.37 -16.32
CA SER A 385 -10.22 -18.12 -17.72
C SER A 385 -9.01 -17.92 -18.62
N HIS A 386 -7.97 -17.24 -18.12
CA HIS A 386 -6.72 -17.04 -18.86
C HIS A 386 -6.03 -18.39 -19.12
N ILE A 387 -6.01 -19.27 -18.13
CA ILE A 387 -5.48 -20.63 -18.27
C ILE A 387 -6.30 -21.43 -19.29
N ALA A 388 -7.63 -21.40 -19.22
CA ALA A 388 -8.50 -22.07 -20.19
C ALA A 388 -8.26 -21.58 -21.63
N LEU A 389 -8.09 -20.26 -21.82
CA LEU A 389 -7.73 -19.67 -23.12
C LEU A 389 -6.38 -20.17 -23.65
N THR A 390 -5.38 -20.32 -22.78
CA THR A 390 -4.06 -20.83 -23.17
C THR A 390 -4.05 -22.32 -23.48
N VAL A 391 -4.91 -23.11 -22.82
CA VAL A 391 -5.14 -24.52 -23.15
C VAL A 391 -5.91 -24.68 -24.46
N GLY A 392 -6.73 -23.68 -24.82
CA GLY A 392 -7.53 -23.64 -26.04
C GLY A 392 -9.02 -23.95 -25.82
N ASP A 393 -9.45 -24.15 -24.57
CA ASP A 393 -10.85 -24.33 -24.22
C ASP A 393 -11.54 -22.97 -24.10
N ILE A 394 -12.07 -22.50 -25.23
CA ILE A 394 -12.75 -21.19 -25.33
C ILE A 394 -14.08 -21.20 -24.57
N THR A 395 -14.77 -22.34 -24.53
CA THR A 395 -16.07 -22.49 -23.85
C THR A 395 -15.93 -22.32 -22.35
N MET A 396 -14.98 -23.03 -21.74
CA MET A 396 -14.71 -22.91 -20.31
C MET A 396 -14.21 -21.50 -19.96
N ALA A 397 -13.36 -20.91 -20.81
CA ALA A 397 -12.92 -19.53 -20.63
C ALA A 397 -14.08 -18.52 -20.62
N GLU A 398 -15.05 -18.69 -21.52
CA GLU A 398 -16.22 -17.82 -21.60
C GLU A 398 -17.08 -17.92 -20.32
N GLU A 399 -17.30 -19.12 -19.80
CA GLU A 399 -18.02 -19.35 -18.55
C GLU A 399 -17.30 -18.74 -17.34
N CYS A 400 -15.98 -18.96 -17.23
CA CYS A 400 -15.17 -18.38 -16.17
C CYS A 400 -15.18 -16.85 -16.20
N LEU A 401 -15.12 -16.24 -17.39
CA LEU A 401 -15.21 -14.78 -17.52
C LEU A 401 -16.60 -14.24 -17.12
N LYS A 402 -17.67 -14.96 -17.45
CA LYS A 402 -19.03 -14.61 -16.98
C LYS A 402 -19.09 -14.66 -15.46
N LEU A 403 -18.53 -15.71 -14.83
CA LEU A 403 -18.47 -15.81 -13.37
C LEU A 403 -17.66 -14.67 -12.76
N ALA A 404 -16.50 -14.31 -13.36
CA ALA A 404 -15.69 -13.18 -12.91
C ALA A 404 -16.48 -11.86 -12.94
N ILE A 405 -17.24 -11.61 -14.02
CA ILE A 405 -18.08 -10.42 -14.15
C ILE A 405 -19.24 -10.44 -13.15
N VAL A 406 -19.85 -11.59 -12.89
CA VAL A 406 -20.93 -11.73 -11.89
C VAL A 406 -20.41 -11.47 -10.48
N SER A 407 -19.20 -11.93 -10.14
CA SER A 407 -18.57 -11.65 -8.85
C SER A 407 -18.16 -10.19 -8.70
N ASP A 408 -17.56 -9.60 -9.74
CA ASP A 408 -17.24 -8.17 -9.77
C ASP A 408 -17.64 -7.55 -11.11
N ASN A 409 -18.74 -6.80 -11.07
CA ASN A 409 -19.24 -6.03 -12.21
C ASN A 409 -18.27 -4.90 -12.64
N ARG A 410 -17.21 -4.62 -11.89
CA ARG A 410 -16.19 -3.60 -12.18
C ARG A 410 -14.85 -4.21 -12.59
N HIS A 411 -14.82 -5.48 -12.98
CA HIS A 411 -13.58 -6.13 -13.37
C HIS A 411 -13.26 -5.88 -14.86
N ALA A 412 -12.42 -4.86 -15.14
CA ALA A 412 -12.15 -4.39 -16.50
C ALA A 412 -11.41 -5.40 -17.40
N LEU A 413 -10.48 -6.18 -16.84
CA LEU A 413 -9.68 -7.14 -17.60
C LEU A 413 -10.54 -8.30 -18.14
N ALA A 414 -11.52 -8.76 -17.35
CA ALA A 414 -12.48 -9.78 -17.78
C ALA A 414 -13.35 -9.26 -18.93
N TYR A 415 -13.86 -8.02 -18.86
CA TYR A 415 -14.59 -7.43 -19.98
C TYR A 415 -13.74 -7.36 -21.26
N ASN A 416 -12.45 -7.02 -21.14
CA ASN A 416 -11.55 -7.00 -22.28
C ASN A 416 -11.37 -8.41 -22.89
N ASN A 417 -11.05 -9.42 -22.08
CA ASN A 417 -10.84 -10.78 -22.57
C ASN A 417 -12.14 -11.38 -23.12
N PHE A 418 -13.29 -11.06 -22.51
CA PHE A 418 -14.60 -11.45 -23.01
C PHE A 418 -14.88 -10.82 -24.38
N GLY A 419 -14.55 -9.54 -24.56
CA GLY A 419 -14.61 -8.86 -25.85
C GLY A 419 -13.76 -9.56 -26.92
N VAL A 420 -12.54 -10.00 -26.57
CA VAL A 420 -11.66 -10.76 -27.47
C VAL A 420 -12.27 -12.11 -27.87
N ILE A 421 -12.89 -12.83 -26.93
CA ILE A 421 -13.61 -14.08 -27.24
C ILE A 421 -14.81 -13.81 -28.16
N GLN A 422 -15.58 -12.74 -27.93
CA GLN A 422 -16.72 -12.40 -28.78
C GLN A 422 -16.30 -12.03 -30.21
N ILE A 423 -15.11 -11.43 -30.42
CA ILE A 423 -14.55 -11.27 -31.77
C ILE A 423 -14.34 -12.64 -32.42
N ARG A 424 -13.76 -13.61 -31.70
CA ARG A 424 -13.53 -14.97 -32.23
C ARG A 424 -14.85 -15.67 -32.57
N ASN A 425 -15.90 -15.43 -31.78
CA ASN A 425 -17.24 -15.95 -32.04
C ASN A 425 -17.99 -15.20 -33.16
N GLY A 426 -17.42 -14.13 -33.73
CA GLY A 426 -18.02 -13.33 -34.80
C GLY A 426 -18.96 -12.21 -34.33
N ASN A 427 -19.17 -12.06 -33.02
CA ASN A 427 -20.07 -11.08 -32.42
C ASN A 427 -19.38 -9.71 -32.23
N ILE A 428 -19.14 -9.00 -33.33
CA ILE A 428 -18.40 -7.73 -33.36
C ILE A 428 -19.08 -6.63 -32.53
N THR A 429 -20.41 -6.55 -32.56
CA THR A 429 -21.18 -5.52 -31.84
C THR A 429 -21.05 -5.66 -30.33
N ALA A 430 -21.18 -6.89 -29.83
CA ALA A 430 -20.99 -7.22 -28.42
C ALA A 430 -19.54 -6.99 -27.98
N ALA A 431 -18.55 -7.38 -28.79
CA ALA A 431 -17.15 -7.12 -28.48
C ALA A 431 -16.88 -5.62 -28.26
N ARG A 432 -17.44 -4.76 -29.13
CA ARG A 432 -17.30 -3.30 -29.01
C ARG A 432 -17.90 -2.75 -27.71
N THR A 433 -19.08 -3.22 -27.28
CA THR A 433 -19.68 -2.76 -26.02
C THR A 433 -18.84 -3.19 -24.83
N TYR A 434 -18.27 -4.39 -24.84
CA TYR A 434 -17.39 -4.86 -23.77
C TYR A 434 -16.06 -4.08 -23.70
N PHE A 435 -15.42 -3.75 -24.83
CA PHE A 435 -14.23 -2.89 -24.79
C PHE A 435 -14.54 -1.49 -24.28
N HIS A 436 -15.69 -0.91 -24.66
CA HIS A 436 -16.11 0.38 -24.13
C HIS A 436 -16.38 0.32 -22.62
N ALA A 437 -17.03 -0.75 -22.14
CA ALA A 437 -17.23 -0.96 -20.70
C ALA A 437 -15.89 -1.07 -19.95
N ALA A 438 -14.96 -1.89 -20.45
CA ALA A 438 -13.62 -2.04 -19.88
C ALA A 438 -12.84 -0.71 -19.85
N ALA A 439 -12.86 0.06 -20.94
CA ALA A 439 -12.21 1.37 -21.04
C ALA A 439 -12.81 2.40 -20.07
N ASN A 440 -14.13 2.37 -19.85
CA ASN A 440 -14.81 3.25 -18.91
C ASN A 440 -14.47 2.93 -17.45
N ILE A 441 -14.37 1.64 -17.12
CA ILE A 441 -14.03 1.18 -15.77
C ILE A 441 -12.55 1.48 -15.47
N ALA A 442 -11.65 1.18 -16.41
CA ALA A 442 -10.22 1.25 -16.22
C ALA A 442 -9.53 1.96 -17.39
N ASN A 443 -9.63 3.30 -17.42
CA ASN A 443 -9.04 4.12 -18.48
C ASN A 443 -7.50 4.04 -18.57
N PHE A 444 -6.83 3.59 -17.50
CA PHE A 444 -5.37 3.46 -17.44
C PHE A 444 -4.84 2.20 -18.16
N ILE A 445 -5.70 1.24 -18.44
CA ILE A 445 -5.38 -0.04 -19.10
C ILE A 445 -5.39 0.21 -20.61
N TYR A 446 -4.32 -0.17 -21.32
CA TYR A 446 -4.18 0.15 -22.75
C TYR A 446 -4.88 -0.87 -23.65
N GLU A 447 -5.06 -2.09 -23.15
CA GLU A 447 -5.55 -3.25 -23.88
C GLU A 447 -6.98 -3.04 -24.45
N PRO A 448 -7.97 -2.53 -23.68
CA PRO A 448 -9.30 -2.23 -24.22
C PRO A 448 -9.29 -1.15 -25.30
N HIS A 449 -8.49 -0.10 -25.11
CA HIS A 449 -8.37 0.99 -26.08
C HIS A 449 -7.74 0.50 -27.38
N PHE A 450 -6.67 -0.29 -27.28
CA PHE A 450 -6.02 -0.90 -28.43
C PHE A 450 -6.95 -1.86 -29.17
N ASN A 451 -7.63 -2.76 -28.46
CA ASN A 451 -8.55 -3.73 -29.04
C ASN A 451 -9.76 -3.06 -29.71
N SER A 452 -10.31 -2.01 -29.09
CA SER A 452 -11.38 -1.20 -29.68
C SER A 452 -10.91 -0.49 -30.95
N ALA A 453 -9.71 0.10 -30.94
CA ALA A 453 -9.12 0.75 -32.11
C ALA A 453 -8.88 -0.24 -33.25
N TYR A 454 -8.34 -1.42 -32.93
CA TYR A 454 -8.10 -2.49 -33.88
C TYR A 454 -9.41 -3.04 -34.50
N LEU A 455 -10.45 -3.19 -33.70
CA LEU A 455 -11.77 -3.59 -34.17
C LEU A 455 -12.37 -2.53 -35.11
N ALA A 456 -12.25 -1.25 -34.76
CA ALA A 456 -12.72 -0.14 -35.59
C ALA A 456 -11.97 -0.07 -36.93
N TYR A 457 -10.66 -0.32 -36.92
CA TYR A 457 -9.84 -0.42 -38.12
C TYR A 457 -10.32 -1.55 -39.05
N LYS A 458 -10.57 -2.74 -38.49
CA LYS A 458 -11.07 -3.89 -39.26
C LYS A 458 -12.45 -3.69 -39.88
N VAL A 459 -13.34 -2.96 -39.20
CA VAL A 459 -14.73 -2.75 -39.62
C VAL A 459 -14.87 -1.58 -40.61
N LEU A 460 -13.77 -0.92 -41.00
CA LEU A 460 -13.75 0.22 -41.95
C LEU A 460 -14.58 1.44 -41.50
N SER A 461 -14.79 1.64 -40.19
CA SER A 461 -15.41 2.88 -39.70
C SER A 461 -14.33 3.97 -39.59
N THR A 462 -14.12 4.71 -40.68
CA THR A 462 -13.12 5.80 -40.81
C THR A 462 -13.23 6.88 -39.74
N ILE A 463 -14.42 7.11 -39.17
CA ILE A 463 -14.68 8.17 -38.19
C ILE A 463 -14.09 7.85 -36.81
N VAL A 464 -14.20 6.60 -36.33
CA VAL A 464 -13.64 6.18 -35.03
C VAL A 464 -12.11 6.08 -35.10
N TYR A 465 -11.60 5.60 -36.23
CA TYR A 465 -10.16 5.59 -36.52
C TYR A 465 -9.57 7.00 -36.45
N TYR A 466 -10.24 8.01 -37.03
CA TYR A 466 -9.75 9.38 -37.05
C TYR A 466 -9.68 10.04 -35.67
N ILE A 467 -10.65 9.77 -34.78
CA ILE A 467 -10.68 10.31 -33.41
C ILE A 467 -9.56 9.71 -32.55
N ILE A 468 -9.27 8.42 -32.74
CA ILE A 468 -8.19 7.74 -32.00
C ILE A 468 -6.82 8.15 -32.56
N LEU A 469 -6.69 8.24 -33.89
CA LEU A 469 -5.47 8.70 -34.55
C LEU A 469 -5.16 10.17 -34.24
N SER A 470 -6.17 11.05 -34.12
CA SER A 470 -5.92 12.45 -33.74
C SER A 470 -5.36 12.59 -32.33
N PHE A 471 -5.77 11.72 -31.40
CA PHE A 471 -5.19 11.65 -30.05
C PHE A 471 -3.72 11.20 -30.08
N TYR A 472 -3.40 10.20 -30.90
CA TYR A 472 -2.02 9.72 -31.08
C TYR A 472 -1.12 10.71 -31.83
N ILE A 473 -1.64 11.39 -32.85
CA ILE A 473 -0.93 12.43 -33.60
C ILE A 473 -0.65 13.63 -32.69
N TYR A 474 -1.56 14.00 -31.79
CA TYR A 474 -1.31 15.05 -30.80
C TYR A 474 -0.15 14.71 -29.87
N ILE A 475 -0.06 13.46 -29.43
CA ILE A 475 1.06 12.95 -28.61
C ILE A 475 2.37 12.95 -29.43
N TYR A 476 2.32 12.51 -30.69
CA TYR A 476 3.51 12.48 -31.55
C TYR A 476 4.02 13.88 -31.91
N ILE A 477 3.13 14.83 -32.19
CA ILE A 477 3.45 16.24 -32.41
C ILE A 477 4.02 16.86 -31.12
N TYR A 478 3.47 16.54 -29.95
CA TYR A 478 4.03 17.00 -28.67
C TYR A 478 5.44 16.47 -28.43
N ILE A 479 5.69 15.20 -28.71
CA ILE A 479 7.01 14.59 -28.64
C ILE A 479 7.97 15.26 -29.64
N TYR A 480 7.52 15.52 -30.86
CA TYR A 480 8.34 16.17 -31.89
C TYR A 480 8.65 17.63 -31.55
N ILE A 481 7.68 18.38 -31.03
CA ILE A 481 7.86 19.74 -30.54
C ILE A 481 8.79 19.74 -29.33
N TYR A 482 8.65 18.79 -28.40
CA TYR A 482 9.52 18.67 -27.24
C TYR A 482 10.97 18.34 -27.64
N ILE A 483 11.16 17.42 -28.60
CA ILE A 483 12.46 17.12 -29.20
C ILE A 483 13.04 18.33 -29.92
N TYR A 484 12.22 19.10 -30.64
CA TYR A 484 12.65 20.30 -31.35
C TYR A 484 13.03 21.45 -30.39
N ILE A 485 12.28 21.62 -29.29
CA ILE A 485 12.61 22.55 -28.20
C ILE A 485 13.90 22.11 -27.51
N CYS A 486 14.06 20.81 -27.19
CA CYS A 486 15.30 20.27 -26.65
C CYS A 486 16.49 20.48 -27.61
N TYR A 487 16.29 20.30 -28.91
CA TYR A 487 17.30 20.54 -29.95
C TYR A 487 17.67 22.03 -30.05
N TYR A 488 16.70 22.94 -29.95
CA TYR A 488 16.92 24.39 -29.99
C TYR A 488 17.66 24.88 -28.74
N TYR A 489 17.30 24.36 -27.55
CA TYR A 489 18.02 24.64 -26.31
C TYR A 489 19.45 24.06 -26.31
N PHE A 490 19.67 22.88 -26.88
CA PHE A 490 21.01 22.29 -27.01
C PHE A 490 21.91 23.04 -28.01
N LYS A 491 21.32 23.68 -29.03
CA LYS A 491 22.06 24.44 -30.04
C LYS A 491 22.51 25.82 -29.53
N ASN A 492 21.76 26.43 -28.59
CA ASN A 492 22.08 27.74 -28.01
C ASN A 492 23.01 27.69 -26.79
N PHE A 493 23.28 26.52 -26.20
CA PHE A 493 24.34 26.35 -25.20
C PHE A 493 25.71 26.22 -25.88
N VAL A 494 26.33 27.38 -26.12
CA VAL A 494 27.72 27.53 -26.56
C VAL A 494 28.64 26.92 -25.51
N GLY A 495 29.28 25.77 -25.79
CA GLY A 495 30.35 25.24 -24.93
C GLY A 495 30.71 23.75 -24.99
N TRP A 496 30.12 22.92 -25.86
CA TRP A 496 30.45 21.48 -25.90
C TRP A 496 31.30 21.07 -27.12
N ARG A 497 32.49 20.52 -26.85
CA ARG A 497 33.51 20.05 -27.80
C ARG A 497 32.95 19.07 -28.85
N SER A 498 33.46 19.19 -30.08
CA SER A 498 32.98 18.53 -31.31
C SER A 498 32.96 16.99 -31.29
N SER A 499 33.75 16.34 -30.44
CA SER A 499 33.81 14.87 -30.36
C SER A 499 32.59 14.22 -29.68
N ASN A 500 31.91 14.91 -28.75
CA ASN A 500 30.73 14.38 -28.06
C ASN A 500 29.43 14.49 -28.89
N LYS A 501 29.42 15.29 -29.96
CA LYS A 501 28.24 15.49 -30.82
C LYS A 501 27.89 14.23 -31.62
N LEU A 502 28.90 13.49 -32.10
CA LEU A 502 28.70 12.28 -32.90
C LEU A 502 28.21 11.08 -32.05
N HIS A 503 28.64 11.02 -30.79
CA HIS A 503 28.28 9.94 -29.87
C HIS A 503 26.84 10.08 -29.32
N CYS A 504 26.35 11.31 -29.16
CA CYS A 504 24.93 11.54 -28.86
C CYS A 504 24.03 11.29 -30.09
N TYR A 505 24.46 11.66 -31.29
CA TYR A 505 23.69 11.44 -32.52
C TYR A 505 23.41 9.94 -32.78
N THR A 506 24.41 9.09 -32.56
CA THR A 506 24.29 7.63 -32.73
C THR A 506 23.40 6.97 -31.69
N LYS A 507 23.30 7.53 -30.47
CA LYS A 507 22.35 7.06 -29.44
C LYS A 507 20.91 7.47 -29.72
N VAL A 508 20.68 8.66 -30.26
CA VAL A 508 19.32 9.12 -30.61
C VAL A 508 18.78 8.33 -31.81
N VAL A 509 19.60 8.05 -32.82
CA VAL A 509 19.19 7.23 -33.98
C VAL A 509 18.91 5.77 -33.59
N LYS A 510 19.64 5.21 -32.60
CA LYS A 510 19.37 3.87 -32.06
C LYS A 510 18.11 3.77 -31.18
N CYS A 511 17.57 4.88 -30.69
CA CYS A 511 16.27 4.90 -30.03
C CYS A 511 15.11 5.00 -31.04
N ILE A 512 15.41 5.26 -32.32
CA ILE A 512 14.42 5.43 -33.40
C ILE A 512 14.26 4.15 -34.25
N SER A 513 15.27 3.27 -34.27
CA SER A 513 15.21 1.91 -34.85
C SER A 513 14.81 0.87 -33.81
#